data_AF-A0A1M3CTJ8-F1
#
_entry.id   AF-A0A1M3CTJ8-F1
#
_cell.length_a   1.000
_cell.length_b   1.000
_cell.length_c   1.000
_cell.angle_alpha   90.00
_cell.angle_beta   90.00
_cell.angle_gamma   90.00
#
_symmetry.space_group_name_H-M   'P 1'
#
loop_
_entity.id
_entity.type
_entity.pdbx_description
1 polymer ?
#
loop_
_entity_poly.entity_id
_entity_poly.type
_entity_poly.pdbx_seq_one_letter_code
_entity_poly.pdbx_strand_id
1 'polypeptide(L)'
;MKVQCISNSTNGLPQKLIEAENYKIDSEFYVKVNKKYTVYGMSQASNNIWYGVSLYNTDDYAVWYPSQLFSIIDSRVSKYWTFSIKEFPLFKRVIWAFPEWADEMSYYDKLVDGEEEEVEIFKKYKLLMDLEFPDPDVSEKATALEDGWVMCPICIDAWQPHSYSGMIVCPKCNHTMHNPYYIDFHAISDR
;
A
#
# COMPACT_ATOMS: atom_id res chain seq x y z
N MET A 1 -0.92 5.78 1.30
CA MET A 1 0.34 6.00 2.03
C MET A 1 1.48 5.35 1.28
N LYS A 2 2.58 6.07 1.07
CA LYS A 2 3.82 5.54 0.47
C LYS A 2 5.01 5.80 1.37
N VAL A 3 5.93 4.86 1.38
CA VAL A 3 7.15 4.91 2.19
C VAL A 3 8.37 4.56 1.35
N GLN A 4 9.54 5.09 1.70
CA GLN A 4 10.82 4.73 1.10
C GLN A 4 11.67 3.99 2.13
N CYS A 5 12.21 2.83 1.76
CA CYS A 5 13.08 2.06 2.62
C CYS A 5 14.42 2.80 2.82
N ILE A 6 14.78 3.04 4.09
CA ILE A 6 16.03 3.71 4.52
C ILE A 6 17.04 2.72 5.09
N SER A 7 16.60 1.55 5.53
CA SER A 7 17.44 0.43 5.93
C SER A 7 16.73 -0.87 5.62
N ASN A 8 17.51 -1.90 5.29
CA ASN A 8 17.04 -3.26 5.06
C ASN A 8 17.73 -4.27 5.98
N SER A 9 18.29 -3.85 7.11
CA SER A 9 18.90 -4.75 8.08
C SER A 9 18.53 -4.39 9.51
N THR A 10 18.79 -5.30 10.44
CA THR A 10 18.57 -5.07 11.87
C THR A 10 19.38 -3.92 12.43
N ASN A 11 20.48 -3.53 11.78
CA ASN A 11 21.26 -2.33 12.13
C ASN A 11 20.49 -1.02 11.94
N GLY A 12 19.40 -1.04 11.16
CA GLY A 12 18.46 0.08 11.05
C GLY A 12 17.37 0.11 12.11
N LEU A 13 17.32 -0.86 13.02
CA LEU A 13 16.27 -0.98 14.03
C LEU A 13 16.76 -0.54 15.42
N PRO A 14 15.85 -0.02 16.26
CA PRO A 14 16.17 0.21 17.67
C PRO A 14 16.55 -1.10 18.39
N GLN A 15 17.58 -1.08 19.23
CA GLN A 15 18.04 -2.25 20.00
C GLN A 15 16.90 -2.96 20.75
N LYS A 16 16.00 -2.20 21.37
CA LYS A 16 14.83 -2.75 22.08
C LYS A 16 13.92 -3.59 21.19
N LEU A 17 13.78 -3.23 19.92
CA LEU A 17 12.96 -3.97 18.96
C LEU A 17 13.68 -5.25 18.52
N ILE A 18 14.99 -5.18 18.29
CA ILE A 18 15.82 -6.36 17.96
C ILE A 18 15.70 -7.42 19.06
N GLU A 19 15.79 -7.00 20.32
CA GLU A 19 15.65 -7.87 21.49
C GLU A 19 14.22 -8.42 21.64
N ALA A 20 13.20 -7.59 21.47
CA ALA A 20 11.80 -8.00 21.62
C ALA A 20 11.36 -9.02 20.56
N GLU A 21 11.79 -8.85 19.32
CA GLU A 21 11.47 -9.75 18.19
C GLU A 21 12.48 -10.89 18.02
N ASN A 22 13.49 -10.95 18.90
CA ASN A 22 14.56 -11.94 18.86
C ASN A 22 15.26 -12.03 17.49
N TYR A 23 15.49 -10.88 16.85
CA TYR A 23 16.17 -10.82 15.58
C TYR A 23 17.66 -11.13 15.71
N LYS A 24 18.21 -11.81 14.70
CA LYS A 24 19.66 -12.02 14.61
C LYS A 24 20.34 -10.70 14.22
N ILE A 25 21.40 -10.34 14.94
CA ILE A 25 22.25 -9.18 14.57
C ILE A 25 22.80 -9.40 13.15
N ASP A 26 22.82 -8.32 12.35
CA ASP A 26 23.22 -8.31 10.94
C ASP A 26 22.33 -9.13 9.99
N SER A 27 21.11 -9.51 10.39
CA SER A 27 20.15 -10.11 9.46
C SER A 27 19.55 -9.07 8.51
N GLU A 28 19.40 -9.45 7.24
CA GLU A 28 18.77 -8.62 6.21
C GLU A 28 17.28 -8.94 6.05
N PHE A 29 16.51 -7.89 5.75
CA PHE A 29 15.13 -7.92 5.30
C PHE A 29 15.07 -7.86 3.77
N TYR A 30 13.99 -8.38 3.19
CA TYR A 30 13.85 -8.45 1.73
C TYR A 30 13.52 -7.10 1.07
N VAL A 31 13.15 -6.09 1.84
CA VAL A 31 13.00 -4.70 1.36
C VAL A 31 14.34 -4.16 0.87
N LYS A 32 14.30 -3.21 -0.08
CA LYS A 32 15.48 -2.67 -0.75
C LYS A 32 15.64 -1.20 -0.43
N VAL A 33 16.81 -0.81 0.07
CA VAL A 33 17.12 0.59 0.38
C VAL A 33 16.87 1.47 -0.85
N ASN A 34 16.30 2.64 -0.63
CA ASN A 34 15.82 3.62 -1.62
C ASN A 34 14.61 3.18 -2.47
N LYS A 35 14.14 1.92 -2.39
CA LYS A 35 12.91 1.50 -3.06
C LYS A 35 11.69 2.07 -2.31
N LYS A 36 10.71 2.50 -3.11
CA LYS A 36 9.42 3.01 -2.63
C LYS A 36 8.40 1.88 -2.58
N TYR A 37 7.54 1.91 -1.57
CA TYR A 37 6.52 0.90 -1.31
C TYR A 37 5.19 1.55 -0.96
N THR A 38 4.10 0.97 -1.48
CA THR A 38 2.75 1.21 -0.95
C THR A 38 2.60 0.43 0.36
N VAL A 39 2.03 1.08 1.37
CA VAL A 39 1.63 0.42 2.62
C VAL A 39 0.17 0.00 2.46
N TYR A 40 -0.12 -1.30 2.59
CA TYR A 40 -1.47 -1.89 2.43
C TYR A 40 -2.23 -2.02 3.75
N GLY A 41 -1.50 -2.07 4.85
CA GLY A 41 -2.04 -2.00 6.20
C GLY A 41 -0.96 -1.59 7.20
N MET A 42 -1.36 -1.12 8.36
CA MET A 42 -0.46 -0.92 9.49
C MET A 42 -1.04 -1.56 10.75
N SER A 43 -0.18 -2.06 11.62
CA SER A 43 -0.59 -2.58 12.92
C SER A 43 0.34 -2.10 14.02
N GLN A 44 -0.18 -2.07 15.24
CA GLN A 44 0.63 -1.84 16.43
C GLN A 44 0.84 -3.16 17.17
N ALA A 45 2.10 -3.55 17.33
CA ALA A 45 2.52 -4.76 18.04
C ALA A 45 3.87 -4.52 18.71
N SER A 46 4.09 -5.10 19.90
CA SER A 46 5.34 -4.92 20.68
C SER A 46 5.71 -3.45 20.92
N ASN A 47 4.72 -2.57 21.12
CA ASN A 47 4.91 -1.11 21.22
C ASN A 47 5.56 -0.45 19.97
N ASN A 48 5.49 -1.11 18.83
CA ASN A 48 6.01 -0.63 17.55
C ASN A 48 4.92 -0.62 16.48
N ILE A 49 5.09 0.22 15.46
CA ILE A 49 4.25 0.22 14.27
C ILE A 49 4.89 -0.66 13.21
N TRP A 50 4.07 -1.50 12.59
CA TRP A 50 4.43 -2.40 11.50
C TRP A 50 3.67 -1.99 10.24
N TYR A 51 4.36 -2.03 9.10
CA TYR A 51 3.79 -1.77 7.79
C TYR A 51 3.69 -3.07 7.00
N GLY A 52 2.49 -3.37 6.50
CA GLY A 52 2.26 -4.41 5.52
C GLY A 52 2.60 -3.86 4.14
N VAL A 53 3.69 -4.35 3.54
CA VAL A 53 4.14 -3.94 2.20
C VAL A 53 4.25 -5.17 1.29
N SER A 54 3.88 -5.00 0.03
CA SER A 54 4.11 -5.99 -1.02
C SER A 54 5.44 -5.66 -1.72
N LEU A 55 6.29 -6.66 -1.94
CA LEU A 55 7.63 -6.48 -2.50
C LEU A 55 7.61 -6.43 -4.03
N TYR A 56 6.68 -7.17 -4.63
CA TYR A 56 6.49 -7.34 -6.06
C TYR A 56 5.01 -7.16 -6.43
N ASN A 57 4.77 -6.66 -7.65
CA ASN A 57 3.39 -6.46 -8.13
C ASN A 57 2.59 -7.77 -8.23
N THR A 58 3.29 -8.90 -8.32
CA THR A 58 2.72 -10.25 -8.42
C THR A 58 2.55 -10.92 -7.06
N ASP A 59 2.88 -10.26 -5.95
CA ASP A 59 2.72 -10.88 -4.63
C ASP A 59 1.24 -11.01 -4.30
N ASP A 60 0.88 -12.19 -3.80
CA ASP A 60 -0.46 -12.52 -3.36
C ASP A 60 -0.78 -11.96 -1.97
N TYR A 61 0.21 -11.43 -1.24
CA TYR A 61 0.03 -10.85 0.09
C TYR A 61 1.06 -9.77 0.42
N ALA A 62 0.75 -8.98 1.45
CA ALA A 62 1.68 -8.00 2.02
C ALA A 62 2.43 -8.61 3.22
N VAL A 63 3.73 -8.34 3.32
CA VAL A 63 4.59 -8.80 4.42
C VAL A 63 4.74 -7.68 5.45
N TRP A 64 4.67 -8.02 6.74
CA TRP A 64 4.89 -7.09 7.84
C TRP A 64 6.37 -6.75 8.02
N TYR A 65 6.70 -5.47 8.02
CA TYR A 65 8.02 -4.94 8.36
C TYR A 65 7.92 -3.84 9.42
N PRO A 66 8.94 -3.69 10.28
CA PRO A 66 9.01 -2.56 11.20
C PRO A 66 8.99 -1.22 10.46
N SER A 67 8.15 -0.29 10.91
CA SER A 67 8.06 1.05 10.32
C SER A 67 9.38 1.81 10.33
N GLN A 68 10.29 1.51 11.27
CA GLN A 68 11.60 2.15 11.41
C GLN A 68 12.54 1.86 10.24
N LEU A 69 12.26 0.85 9.42
CA LEU A 69 13.01 0.59 8.19
C LEU A 69 12.69 1.60 7.08
N PHE A 70 11.73 2.50 7.28
CA PHE A 70 11.21 3.38 6.25
C PHE A 70 11.09 4.84 6.69
N SER A 71 11.15 5.73 5.70
CA SER A 71 10.71 7.12 5.78
C SER A 71 9.39 7.29 5.05
N ILE A 72 8.50 8.14 5.57
CA ILE A 72 7.22 8.44 4.92
C ILE A 72 7.46 9.45 3.81
N ILE A 73 7.06 9.12 2.58
CA ILE A 73 7.15 10.02 1.42
C ILE A 73 5.78 10.50 0.94
N ASP A 74 4.71 9.81 1.35
CA ASP A 74 3.32 10.25 1.19
C ASP A 74 2.52 9.77 2.40
N SER A 75 2.10 10.72 3.24
CA SER A 75 1.38 10.46 4.49
C SER A 75 -0.13 10.32 4.33
N ARG A 76 -0.68 10.46 3.12
CA ARG A 76 -2.13 10.32 2.90
C ARG A 76 -2.56 8.88 3.18
N VAL A 77 -3.54 8.73 4.07
CA VAL A 77 -4.13 7.44 4.42
C VAL A 77 -5.10 7.02 3.32
N SER A 78 -5.13 5.72 3.01
CA SER A 78 -6.06 5.19 2.03
C SER A 78 -7.51 5.32 2.50
N LYS A 79 -8.43 5.72 1.63
CA LYS A 79 -9.87 5.73 1.89
C LYS A 79 -10.44 4.32 2.10
N TYR A 80 -9.68 3.29 1.71
CA TYR A 80 -10.05 1.90 1.90
C TYR A 80 -9.69 1.39 3.30
N TRP A 81 -8.92 2.15 4.08
CA TRP A 81 -8.59 1.75 5.44
C TRP A 81 -9.73 2.01 6.41
N THR A 82 -10.00 1.02 7.24
CA THR A 82 -10.74 1.15 8.49
C THR A 82 -9.79 0.98 9.67
N PHE A 83 -10.17 1.54 10.81
CA PHE A 83 -9.47 1.33 12.07
C PHE A 83 -10.23 0.30 12.90
N SER A 84 -9.53 -0.73 13.39
CA SER A 84 -10.12 -1.77 14.22
C SER A 84 -9.24 -2.05 15.44
N ILE A 85 -9.89 -2.12 16.60
CA ILE A 85 -9.30 -2.62 17.84
C ILE A 85 -10.08 -3.86 18.23
N LYS A 86 -9.38 -4.98 18.40
CA LYS A 86 -9.98 -6.22 18.91
C LYS A 86 -9.21 -6.74 20.10
N GLU A 87 -9.93 -7.06 21.17
CA GLU A 87 -9.38 -7.64 22.38
C GLU A 87 -9.49 -9.17 22.29
N PHE A 88 -8.37 -9.85 22.54
CA PHE A 88 -8.28 -11.29 22.60
C PHE A 88 -7.73 -11.72 23.96
N PRO A 89 -7.95 -12.98 24.38
CA PRO A 89 -7.54 -13.43 25.71
C PRO A 89 -6.04 -13.23 26.01
N LEU A 90 -5.19 -13.26 24.98
CA LEU A 90 -3.73 -13.20 25.13
C LEU A 90 -3.12 -11.88 24.63
N PHE A 91 -3.83 -11.11 23.81
CA PHE A 91 -3.30 -9.89 23.21
C PHE A 91 -4.41 -8.96 22.71
N LYS A 92 -4.04 -7.73 22.42
CA LYS A 92 -4.90 -6.74 21.78
C LYS A 92 -4.38 -6.50 20.37
N ARG A 93 -5.25 -6.60 19.37
CA ARG A 93 -4.93 -6.25 17.98
C ARG A 93 -5.39 -4.83 17.71
N VAL A 94 -4.47 -4.00 17.22
CA VAL A 94 -4.75 -2.64 16.74
C VAL A 94 -4.27 -2.57 15.29
N ILE A 95 -5.18 -2.35 14.36
CA ILE A 95 -4.91 -2.44 12.93
C ILE A 95 -5.64 -1.34 12.14
N TRP A 96 -4.96 -0.83 11.12
CA TRP A 96 -5.52 0.00 10.06
C TRP A 96 -5.29 -0.72 8.74
N ALA A 97 -6.36 -1.22 8.12
CA ALA A 97 -6.30 -1.96 6.87
C ALA A 97 -7.68 -1.93 6.21
N PHE A 98 -7.85 -2.56 5.05
CA PHE A 98 -9.18 -2.73 4.48
C PHE A 98 -10.07 -3.65 5.35
N PRO A 99 -11.42 -3.53 5.27
CA PRO A 99 -12.35 -4.11 6.23
C PRO A 99 -12.13 -5.60 6.49
N GLU A 100 -11.94 -6.39 5.45
CA GLU A 100 -11.75 -7.84 5.54
C GLU A 100 -10.51 -8.20 6.38
N TRP A 101 -9.39 -7.49 6.17
CA TRP A 101 -8.17 -7.68 6.96
C TRP A 101 -8.29 -7.11 8.39
N ALA A 102 -8.93 -5.95 8.54
CA ALA A 102 -9.05 -5.31 9.84
C ALA A 102 -9.99 -6.08 10.79
N ASP A 103 -11.09 -6.62 10.24
CA ASP A 103 -12.17 -7.19 11.02
C ASP A 103 -12.11 -8.72 11.15
N GLU A 104 -11.70 -9.46 10.13
CA GLU A 104 -11.58 -10.90 10.29
C GLU A 104 -10.25 -11.27 10.97
N MET A 105 -10.28 -12.17 11.95
CA MET A 105 -9.05 -12.58 12.64
C MET A 105 -8.17 -13.40 11.70
N SER A 106 -8.77 -14.42 11.10
CA SER A 106 -8.14 -15.43 10.25
C SER A 106 -7.75 -14.94 8.87
N TYR A 107 -8.22 -13.75 8.44
CA TYR A 107 -8.00 -13.28 7.07
C TYR A 107 -6.53 -13.28 6.68
N TYR A 108 -5.65 -12.73 7.53
CA TYR A 108 -4.23 -12.66 7.21
C TYR A 108 -3.57 -14.04 7.14
N ASP A 109 -3.97 -14.96 8.01
CA ASP A 109 -3.41 -16.31 8.03
C ASP A 109 -3.81 -17.06 6.75
N LYS A 110 -5.10 -17.03 6.40
CA LYS A 110 -5.61 -17.61 5.15
C LYS A 110 -5.00 -16.96 3.90
N LEU A 111 -4.78 -15.65 3.93
CA LEU A 111 -4.10 -14.91 2.86
C LEU A 111 -2.67 -15.42 2.66
N VAL A 112 -1.91 -15.62 3.75
CA VAL A 112 -0.55 -16.16 3.71
C VAL A 112 -0.55 -17.63 3.27
N ASP A 113 -1.56 -18.39 3.67
CA ASP A 113 -1.77 -19.78 3.25
C ASP A 113 -2.20 -19.91 1.76
N GLY A 114 -2.53 -18.78 1.11
CA GLY A 114 -2.85 -18.72 -0.31
C GLY A 114 -4.28 -19.11 -0.66
N GLU A 115 -5.21 -18.98 0.30
CA GLU A 115 -6.64 -19.24 0.07
C GLU A 115 -7.18 -18.27 -1.00
N GLU A 116 -7.89 -18.82 -1.99
CA GLU A 116 -8.25 -18.12 -3.22
C GLU A 116 -9.08 -16.85 -2.95
N GLU A 117 -10.06 -16.93 -2.04
CA GLU A 117 -10.93 -15.81 -1.71
C GLU A 117 -10.14 -14.64 -1.10
N GLU A 118 -9.30 -14.92 -0.11
CA GLU A 118 -8.51 -13.90 0.57
C GLU A 118 -7.46 -13.26 -0.34
N VAL A 119 -6.82 -14.05 -1.21
CA VAL A 119 -5.87 -13.57 -2.23
C VAL A 119 -6.55 -12.64 -3.23
N GLU A 120 -7.74 -12.98 -3.73
CA GLU A 120 -8.48 -12.13 -4.67
C GLU A 120 -8.97 -10.83 -4.02
N ILE A 121 -9.38 -10.89 -2.75
CA ILE A 121 -9.68 -9.68 -1.95
C ILE A 121 -8.43 -8.80 -1.85
N PHE A 122 -7.27 -9.38 -1.52
CA PHE A 122 -6.03 -8.61 -1.40
C PHE A 122 -5.63 -7.97 -2.74
N LYS A 123 -5.65 -8.72 -3.85
CA LYS A 123 -5.33 -8.21 -5.19
C LYS A 123 -6.21 -7.03 -5.58
N LYS A 124 -7.52 -7.13 -5.30
CA LYS A 124 -8.47 -6.03 -5.52
C LYS A 124 -8.06 -4.78 -4.74
N TYR A 125 -7.83 -4.88 -3.42
CA TYR A 125 -7.44 -3.71 -2.62
C TYR A 125 -6.06 -3.19 -2.99
N LYS A 126 -5.12 -4.08 -3.31
CA LYS A 126 -3.79 -3.71 -3.79
C LYS A 126 -3.89 -2.81 -5.02
N LEU A 127 -4.64 -3.21 -6.04
CA LEU A 127 -4.87 -2.40 -7.24
C LEU A 127 -5.54 -1.07 -6.91
N LEU A 128 -6.60 -1.08 -6.10
CA LEU A 128 -7.32 0.13 -5.72
C LEU A 128 -6.42 1.14 -4.98
N MET A 129 -5.58 0.66 -4.06
CA MET A 129 -4.66 1.48 -3.27
C MET A 129 -3.44 1.95 -4.07
N ASP A 130 -2.90 1.11 -4.94
CA ASP A 130 -1.79 1.47 -5.82
C ASP A 130 -2.16 2.59 -6.80
N LEU A 131 -3.45 2.66 -7.18
CA LEU A 131 -3.98 3.68 -8.09
C LEU A 131 -4.59 4.91 -7.39
N GLU A 132 -4.71 4.89 -6.06
CA GLU A 132 -5.49 5.87 -5.32
C GLU A 132 -4.91 7.29 -5.42
N PHE A 133 -3.59 7.41 -5.37
CA PHE A 133 -2.90 8.70 -5.33
C PHE A 133 -1.93 8.85 -6.51
N PRO A 134 -1.72 10.09 -7.01
CA PRO A 134 -0.73 10.35 -8.05
C PRO A 134 0.65 9.84 -7.67
N ASP A 135 1.29 9.09 -8.57
CA ASP A 135 2.67 8.64 -8.41
C ASP A 135 3.64 9.67 -9.02
N PRO A 136 4.50 10.34 -8.24
CA PRO A 136 5.43 11.33 -8.78
C PRO A 136 6.50 10.73 -9.72
N ASP A 137 6.68 9.41 -9.73
CA ASP A 137 7.64 8.74 -10.62
C ASP A 137 7.04 8.43 -12.00
N VAL A 138 5.72 8.59 -12.18
CA VAL A 138 5.04 8.42 -13.47
C VAL A 138 4.91 9.79 -14.12
N SER A 139 5.36 9.91 -15.36
CA SER A 139 5.32 11.19 -16.09
C SER A 139 4.10 11.31 -17.00
N GLU A 140 3.59 10.15 -17.42
CA GLU A 140 2.55 9.98 -18.39
C GLU A 140 1.21 10.40 -17.79
N LYS A 141 0.42 11.13 -18.57
CA LYS A 141 -0.92 11.58 -18.19
C LYS A 141 -1.87 11.25 -19.32
N ALA A 142 -3.04 10.69 -19.00
CA ALA A 142 -4.04 10.44 -20.02
C ALA A 142 -4.60 11.76 -20.57
N THR A 143 -4.96 11.77 -21.84
CA THR A 143 -5.60 12.93 -22.46
C THR A 143 -7.06 12.96 -22.05
N ALA A 144 -7.50 14.07 -21.44
CA ALA A 144 -8.92 14.29 -21.14
C ALA A 144 -9.71 14.49 -22.44
N LEU A 145 -10.87 13.83 -22.53
CA LEU A 145 -11.86 13.98 -23.60
C LEU A 145 -13.20 14.48 -23.02
N GLU A 146 -14.18 14.72 -23.88
CA GLU A 146 -15.53 15.11 -23.43
C GLU A 146 -16.20 13.99 -22.60
N ASP A 147 -17.18 14.35 -21.77
CA ASP A 147 -17.99 13.42 -20.95
C ASP A 147 -17.19 12.48 -20.03
N GLY A 148 -16.05 12.94 -19.53
CA GLY A 148 -15.24 12.19 -18.58
C GLY A 148 -14.46 11.02 -19.20
N TRP A 149 -14.41 10.92 -20.53
CA TRP A 149 -13.56 9.96 -21.21
C TRP A 149 -12.09 10.37 -21.12
N VAL A 150 -11.22 9.37 -21.22
CA VAL A 150 -9.78 9.58 -21.38
C VAL A 150 -9.26 8.79 -22.56
N MET A 151 -8.14 9.24 -23.11
CA MET A 151 -7.39 8.54 -24.14
C MET A 151 -5.97 8.22 -23.66
N CYS A 152 -5.54 6.99 -23.89
CA CYS A 152 -4.18 6.55 -23.63
C CYS A 152 -3.23 7.23 -24.64
N PRO A 153 -2.20 7.97 -24.18
CA PRO A 153 -1.26 8.62 -25.09
C PRO A 153 -0.33 7.61 -25.80
N ILE A 154 -0.30 6.34 -25.36
CA ILE A 154 0.58 5.30 -25.90
C ILE A 154 -0.11 4.51 -27.02
N CYS A 155 -1.31 3.98 -26.78
CA CYS A 155 -1.99 3.07 -27.69
C CYS A 155 -3.29 3.64 -28.28
N ILE A 156 -3.56 4.93 -28.03
CA ILE A 156 -4.70 5.73 -28.51
C ILE A 156 -6.09 5.16 -28.18
N ASP A 157 -6.15 4.19 -27.26
CA ASP A 157 -7.41 3.64 -26.79
C ASP A 157 -8.13 4.63 -25.88
N ALA A 158 -9.46 4.65 -25.97
CA ALA A 158 -10.29 5.53 -25.15
C ALA A 158 -11.22 4.71 -24.25
N TRP A 159 -11.34 5.13 -22.98
CA TRP A 159 -12.24 4.52 -22.00
C TRP A 159 -12.69 5.54 -20.97
N GLN A 160 -13.70 5.20 -20.16
CA GLN A 160 -14.10 5.99 -19.00
C GLN A 160 -13.39 5.45 -17.75
N PRO A 161 -12.52 6.24 -17.09
CA PRO A 161 -11.86 5.81 -15.87
C PRO A 161 -12.75 6.04 -14.64
N HIS A 162 -12.37 5.43 -13.52
CA HIS A 162 -12.89 5.83 -12.22
C HIS A 162 -12.33 7.21 -11.82
N SER A 163 -13.21 8.19 -11.62
CA SER A 163 -12.85 9.59 -11.37
C SER A 163 -12.06 9.83 -10.08
N TYR A 164 -12.17 8.93 -9.09
CA TYR A 164 -11.58 9.11 -7.76
C TYR A 164 -10.13 8.61 -7.63
N SER A 165 -9.56 7.98 -8.65
CA SER A 165 -8.20 7.43 -8.59
C SER A 165 -7.19 8.43 -9.14
N GLY A 166 -6.08 8.65 -8.43
CA GLY A 166 -4.97 9.49 -8.90
C GLY A 166 -4.25 8.95 -10.13
N MET A 167 -4.24 7.63 -10.26
CA MET A 167 -3.68 6.90 -11.39
C MET A 167 -4.76 6.07 -12.07
N ILE A 168 -4.57 5.79 -13.35
CA ILE A 168 -5.44 4.95 -14.18
C ILE A 168 -4.58 4.01 -15.03
N VAL A 169 -5.12 2.85 -15.35
CA VAL A 169 -4.48 1.85 -16.22
C VAL A 169 -5.26 1.76 -17.52
N CYS A 170 -4.56 1.85 -18.65
CA CYS A 170 -5.18 1.63 -19.95
C CYS A 170 -5.63 0.17 -20.09
N PRO A 171 -6.91 -0.13 -20.38
CA PRO A 171 -7.41 -1.49 -20.47
C PRO A 171 -6.85 -2.28 -21.66
N LYS A 172 -6.32 -1.58 -22.68
CA LYS A 172 -5.77 -2.20 -23.88
C LYS A 172 -4.29 -2.53 -23.78
N CYS A 173 -3.47 -1.62 -23.24
CA CYS A 173 -2.01 -1.78 -23.22
C CYS A 173 -1.42 -1.91 -21.80
N ASN A 174 -2.26 -1.92 -20.76
CA ASN A 174 -1.87 -2.03 -19.35
C ASN A 174 -0.86 -0.98 -18.87
N HIS A 175 -0.78 0.15 -19.56
CA HIS A 175 0.09 1.25 -19.16
C HIS A 175 -0.58 2.08 -18.07
N THR A 176 0.13 2.32 -16.96
CA THR A 176 -0.32 3.16 -15.85
C THR A 176 0.05 4.62 -16.09
N MET A 177 -0.88 5.53 -15.87
CA MET A 177 -0.70 6.96 -16.12
C MET A 177 -1.53 7.81 -15.15
N HIS A 178 -1.22 9.09 -15.03
CA HIS A 178 -2.00 10.03 -14.24
C HIS A 178 -3.42 10.19 -14.79
N ASN A 179 -4.39 10.19 -13.89
CA ASN A 179 -5.77 10.50 -14.20
C ASN A 179 -5.93 12.02 -14.37
N PRO A 180 -6.35 12.52 -15.55
CA PRO A 180 -6.50 13.96 -15.76
C PRO A 180 -7.63 14.59 -14.96
N TYR A 181 -8.58 13.79 -14.45
CA TYR A 181 -9.71 14.25 -13.64
C TYR A 181 -9.52 14.13 -12.14
N TYR A 182 -8.35 13.64 -11.69
CA TYR A 182 -8.09 13.54 -10.26
C TYR A 182 -7.94 14.92 -9.64
N ILE A 183 -8.68 15.14 -8.54
CA ILE A 183 -8.60 16.35 -7.73
C ILE A 183 -8.10 15.92 -6.35
N ASP A 184 -6.92 16.43 -5.97
CA ASP A 184 -6.38 16.20 -4.64
C ASP A 184 -7.00 17.18 -3.64
N PHE A 185 -7.99 16.73 -2.88
CA PHE A 185 -8.61 17.55 -1.84
C PHE A 185 -7.66 17.87 -0.68
N HIS A 186 -6.58 17.10 -0.47
CA HIS A 186 -5.58 17.38 0.56
C HIS A 186 -4.59 18.47 0.13
N ALA A 187 -4.40 18.69 -1.17
CA ALA A 187 -3.51 19.74 -1.68
C ALA A 187 -4.17 21.14 -1.70
N ILE A 188 -5.49 21.22 -1.47
CA ILE A 188 -6.25 22.48 -1.52
C ILE A 188 -6.24 23.21 -0.16
N SER A 189 -6.00 22.50 0.95
CA SER A 189 -6.01 23.08 2.30
C SER A 189 -4.73 23.83 2.69
N ASP A 190 -3.67 23.73 1.89
CA ASP A 190 -2.36 24.37 2.13
C ASP A 190 -2.16 25.65 1.31
N ARG A 191 -3.22 26.27 0.79
CA ARG A 191 -3.19 27.56 0.07
C ARG A 191 -4.00 28.64 0.76
#